data_AF-A0A257MTE6-F1
#
_entry.id   AF-A0A257MTE6-F1
#
_cell.length_a   1.000
_cell.length_b   1.000
_cell.length_c   1.000
_cell.angle_alpha   90.00
_cell.angle_beta   90.00
_cell.angle_gamma   90.00
#
_symmetry.space_group_name_H-M   'P 1'
#
loop_
_entity.id
_entity.type
_entity.pdbx_description
1 polymer ?
#
loop_
_entity_poly.entity_id
_entity_poly.type
_entity_poly.pdbx_seq_one_letter_code
_entity_poly.pdbx_strand_id
1 'polypeptide(L)'
;QLLANSLAQLAHTEQLFSLDVSIERTYFVKELTKELIQGYDELINGLDKTKLELIAETNPEFHERRNRFLNHLMARFGEQFGEYALLLTNFQGQQVALDRLIEDKISFLKAYPLISHDRSKAFNYKENPSAPTNFSGLKKRVSLLLGYPDLVFSKLIIGATYKQNKIEFPLKDGNSRVWLEAESGVTAQNFTDVMELMIQLDAYTIVAESSQFHLKLKDKADNPLAHYPVLFNTKVDAETFRDELIGWAANERTLVVEHLLLRPKFAGDALYPVCADEACSFCGDEDPYSFRLTFVMAGWTAPYNTNLELRRFADRTIRQETPAHLLAKICWVDNTGFEPNPCGEPILAIIAELLEADSNTAYSREQACDCAWTVFNKYSELFKPWFDERKTNHWLKTTWELKITDLFKDIKKTDFDCTQSMSDATWDNIHAELLTYFTDIALHGWQFERFEEAFSQWLDANANIDWTEVHLQERVLAILEAGLDPTKPTPLKKELCDCVANILGDYGNKFYQWMQTNIAAGLSWQDFGTLPTPVISNCNNVPLSNTTKQNISALLVGEQGLSKSLTAYG
;
A
#
# COMPACT_ATOMS: atom_id res chain seq x y z
N GLN A 1 9.05 33.16 -46.10
CA GLN A 1 8.58 32.42 -44.91
C GLN A 1 9.48 31.24 -44.53
N LEU A 2 9.66 30.23 -45.40
CA LEU A 2 10.42 29.00 -45.07
C LEU A 2 11.81 29.25 -44.45
N LEU A 3 12.64 30.10 -45.08
CA LEU A 3 13.97 30.44 -44.54
C LEU A 3 13.91 31.11 -43.16
N ALA A 4 12.91 31.96 -42.93
CA ALA A 4 12.72 32.63 -41.64
C ALA A 4 12.31 31.62 -40.55
N ASN A 5 11.45 30.66 -40.90
CA ASN A 5 11.09 29.55 -40.01
C ASN A 5 12.31 28.65 -39.73
N SER A 6 13.19 28.39 -40.71
CA SER A 6 14.42 27.62 -40.46
C SER A 6 15.34 28.30 -39.43
N LEU A 7 15.45 29.63 -39.48
CA LEU A 7 16.19 30.39 -38.47
C LEU A 7 15.48 30.40 -37.11
N ALA A 8 14.14 30.49 -37.09
CA ALA A 8 13.37 30.35 -35.86
C ALA A 8 13.56 28.98 -35.23
N GLN A 9 13.51 27.91 -36.03
CA GLN A 9 13.74 26.54 -35.59
C GLN A 9 15.13 26.38 -34.98
N LEU A 10 16.17 26.95 -35.62
CA LEU A 10 17.53 26.92 -35.09
C LEU A 10 17.63 27.65 -33.75
N ALA A 11 17.01 28.83 -33.63
CA ALA A 11 17.00 29.62 -32.41
C ALA A 11 16.31 28.94 -31.22
N HIS A 12 15.35 28.04 -31.48
CA HIS A 12 14.59 27.31 -30.45
C HIS A 12 15.03 25.84 -30.32
N THR A 13 16.23 25.48 -30.81
CA THR A 13 16.74 24.09 -30.72
C THR A 13 16.79 23.60 -29.28
N GLU A 14 17.10 24.46 -28.31
CA GLU A 14 17.12 24.11 -26.88
C GLU A 14 15.75 23.64 -26.37
N GLN A 15 14.66 24.24 -26.87
CA GLN A 15 13.30 23.92 -26.44
C GLN A 15 12.91 22.51 -26.89
N LEU A 16 13.37 22.07 -28.07
CA LEU A 16 13.12 20.71 -28.56
C LEU A 16 13.61 19.63 -27.59
N PHE A 17 14.73 19.87 -26.92
CA PHE A 17 15.36 18.94 -25.96
C PHE A 17 15.15 19.34 -24.49
N SER A 18 14.32 20.35 -24.23
CA SER A 18 14.03 20.81 -22.87
C SER A 18 13.09 19.85 -22.14
N LEU A 19 13.16 19.82 -20.80
CA LEU A 19 12.20 19.15 -19.91
C LEU A 19 11.12 20.12 -19.38
N ASP A 20 10.96 21.26 -20.03
CA ASP A 20 9.91 22.23 -19.74
C ASP A 20 8.56 21.73 -20.28
N VAL A 21 7.55 21.73 -19.41
CA VAL A 21 6.18 21.32 -19.70
C VAL A 21 5.38 22.42 -20.39
N SER A 22 5.82 23.67 -20.29
CA SER A 22 5.15 24.83 -20.91
C SER A 22 5.37 24.92 -22.42
N ILE A 23 6.15 24.00 -23.00
CA ILE A 23 6.41 23.94 -24.44
C ILE A 23 5.21 23.31 -25.14
N GLU A 24 4.50 24.11 -25.92
CA GLU A 24 3.29 23.70 -26.65
C GLU A 24 3.53 23.51 -28.17
N ARG A 25 4.77 23.68 -28.64
CA ARG A 25 5.13 23.59 -30.07
C ARG A 25 6.51 23.00 -30.30
N THR A 26 6.70 22.34 -31.44
CA THR A 26 8.02 21.92 -31.92
C THR A 26 8.41 22.54 -33.27
N TYR A 27 7.47 23.07 -34.05
CA TYR A 27 7.78 23.90 -35.22
C TYR A 27 7.66 25.38 -34.87
N PHE A 28 8.79 26.07 -34.92
CA PHE A 28 8.86 27.49 -34.61
C PHE A 28 8.78 28.31 -35.89
N VAL A 29 7.94 29.33 -35.87
CA VAL A 29 7.76 30.25 -37.00
C VAL A 29 8.27 31.64 -36.65
N LYS A 30 8.77 32.35 -37.65
CA LYS A 30 9.08 33.77 -37.54
C LYS A 30 8.06 34.56 -38.32
N GLU A 31 7.28 35.37 -37.63
CA GLU A 31 6.39 36.34 -38.30
C GLU A 31 7.25 37.29 -39.15
N LEU A 32 6.88 37.40 -40.43
CA LEU A 32 7.43 38.40 -41.32
C LEU A 32 6.51 39.61 -41.30
N THR A 33 7.08 40.80 -41.34
CA THR A 33 6.33 42.05 -41.27
C THR A 33 6.80 42.99 -42.36
N LYS A 34 6.02 44.05 -42.60
CA LYS A 34 6.37 45.11 -43.56
C LYS A 34 7.71 45.78 -43.25
N GLU A 35 8.12 45.85 -41.98
CA GLU A 35 9.42 46.37 -41.57
C GLU A 35 10.58 45.51 -42.10
N LEU A 36 10.37 44.20 -42.25
CA LEU A 36 11.38 43.27 -42.74
C LEU A 36 11.36 43.15 -44.27
N ILE A 37 10.18 43.15 -44.87
CA ILE A 37 9.96 43.04 -46.32
C ILE A 37 8.90 44.06 -46.73
N GLN A 38 9.32 45.10 -47.44
CA GLN A 38 8.40 46.11 -47.95
C GLN A 38 7.33 45.48 -48.85
N GLY A 39 6.06 45.80 -48.58
CA GLY A 39 4.91 45.26 -49.32
C GLY A 39 4.41 43.89 -48.83
N TYR A 40 4.98 43.33 -47.74
CA TYR A 40 4.54 42.03 -47.22
C TYR A 40 3.05 41.96 -46.89
N ASP A 41 2.50 43.01 -46.27
CA ASP A 41 1.08 43.07 -45.89
C ASP A 41 0.13 42.99 -47.10
N GLU A 42 0.58 43.37 -48.30
CA GLU A 42 -0.20 43.28 -49.54
C GLU A 42 -0.23 41.85 -50.10
N LEU A 43 0.73 41.01 -49.69
CA LEU A 43 0.86 39.61 -50.12
C LEU A 43 0.09 38.63 -49.21
N ILE A 44 -0.29 39.06 -48.01
CA ILE A 44 -0.99 38.23 -47.03
C ILE A 44 -2.44 38.68 -46.82
N ASN A 45 -3.35 37.72 -46.67
CA ASN A 45 -4.76 38.01 -46.36
C ASN A 45 -5.07 37.69 -44.90
N GLY A 46 -4.71 38.60 -43.99
CA GLY A 46 -4.97 38.46 -42.55
C GLY A 46 -4.25 37.27 -41.90
N LEU A 47 -3.09 36.87 -42.43
CA LEU A 47 -2.22 35.85 -41.84
C LEU A 47 -1.41 36.47 -40.71
N ASP A 48 -1.84 36.24 -39.47
CA ASP A 48 -1.11 36.61 -38.25
C ASP A 48 -0.23 35.46 -37.75
N LYS A 49 0.62 35.74 -36.75
CA LYS A 49 1.46 34.74 -36.12
C LYS A 49 0.70 33.49 -35.67
N THR A 50 -0.46 33.64 -35.03
CA THR A 50 -1.26 32.51 -34.51
C THR A 50 -1.74 31.59 -35.63
N LYS A 51 -2.23 32.16 -36.73
CA LYS A 51 -2.65 31.39 -37.91
C LYS A 51 -1.46 30.72 -38.59
N LEU A 52 -0.33 31.43 -38.72
CA LEU A 52 0.90 30.86 -39.28
C LEU A 52 1.41 29.68 -38.46
N GLU A 53 1.35 29.82 -37.14
CA GLU A 53 1.66 28.78 -36.18
C GLU A 53 0.74 27.55 -36.30
N LEU A 54 -0.57 27.75 -36.45
CA LEU A 54 -1.55 26.66 -36.69
C LEU A 54 -1.36 25.97 -38.04
N ILE A 55 -0.87 26.69 -39.06
CA ILE A 55 -0.51 26.12 -40.37
C ILE A 55 0.79 25.31 -40.27
N ALA A 56 1.73 25.73 -39.43
CA ALA A 56 3.04 25.11 -39.33
C ALA A 56 3.03 23.79 -38.55
N GLU A 57 2.12 23.64 -37.57
CA GLU A 57 2.02 22.45 -36.74
C GLU A 57 0.60 22.26 -36.23
N THR A 58 0.05 21.08 -36.48
CA THR A 58 -1.18 20.61 -35.85
C THR A 58 -0.90 20.01 -34.47
N ASN A 59 -1.91 19.95 -33.60
CA ASN A 59 -1.73 19.39 -32.26
C ASN A 59 -1.22 17.93 -32.26
N PRO A 60 -1.75 17.02 -33.10
CA PRO A 60 -1.20 15.67 -33.21
C PRO A 60 0.27 15.62 -33.64
N GLU A 61 0.69 16.49 -34.57
CA GLU A 61 2.08 16.58 -35.02
C GLU A 61 3.00 17.07 -33.89
N PHE A 62 2.54 18.06 -33.11
CA PHE A 62 3.24 18.51 -31.91
C PHE A 62 3.45 17.34 -30.95
N HIS A 63 2.39 16.60 -30.59
CA HIS A 63 2.50 15.51 -29.63
C HIS A 63 3.42 14.40 -30.11
N GLU A 64 3.31 13.98 -31.38
CA GLU A 64 4.17 12.95 -31.95
C GLU A 64 5.64 13.39 -31.93
N ARG A 65 5.92 14.62 -32.37
CA ARG A 65 7.28 15.13 -32.50
C ARG A 65 7.91 15.41 -31.14
N ARG A 66 7.16 15.96 -30.18
CA ARG A 66 7.61 16.15 -28.80
C ARG A 66 7.94 14.82 -28.13
N ASN A 67 7.07 13.82 -28.28
CA ASN A 67 7.32 12.45 -27.79
C ASN A 67 8.60 11.85 -28.38
N ARG A 68 8.89 12.08 -29.67
CA ARG A 68 10.14 11.62 -30.31
C ARG A 68 11.39 12.27 -29.71
N PHE A 69 11.36 13.56 -29.41
CA PHE A 69 12.48 14.23 -28.74
C PHE A 69 12.70 13.69 -27.33
N LEU A 70 11.64 13.48 -26.55
CA LEU A 70 11.74 12.89 -25.22
C LEU A 70 12.25 11.45 -25.28
N ASN A 71 11.77 10.63 -26.23
CA ASN A 71 12.29 9.29 -26.46
C ASN A 71 13.80 9.30 -26.75
N HIS A 72 14.29 10.29 -27.51
CA HIS A 72 15.72 10.44 -27.78
C HIS A 72 16.52 10.72 -26.50
N LEU A 73 16.01 11.58 -25.61
CA LEU A 73 16.65 11.84 -24.31
C LEU A 73 16.68 10.59 -23.43
N MET A 74 15.57 9.86 -23.36
CA MET A 74 15.46 8.62 -22.58
C MET A 74 16.36 7.50 -23.10
N ALA A 75 16.48 7.37 -24.43
CA ALA A 75 17.33 6.37 -25.07
C ALA A 75 18.81 6.52 -24.67
N ARG A 76 19.26 7.74 -24.32
CA ARG A 76 20.61 7.99 -23.82
C ARG A 76 20.91 7.27 -22.50
N PHE A 77 19.86 6.93 -21.75
CA PHE A 77 19.91 6.19 -20.50
C PHE A 77 19.42 4.74 -20.64
N GLY A 78 19.11 4.29 -21.86
CA GLY A 78 18.58 2.95 -22.11
C GLY A 78 17.12 2.75 -21.68
N GLU A 79 16.38 3.83 -21.49
CA GLU A 79 14.99 3.81 -20.98
C GLU A 79 13.98 3.87 -22.12
N GLN A 80 12.86 3.15 -21.99
CA GLN A 80 11.80 3.10 -23.01
C GLN A 80 10.39 3.04 -22.39
N PHE A 81 9.43 3.76 -22.98
CA PHE A 81 8.03 3.79 -22.55
C PHE A 81 7.08 3.15 -23.59
N GLY A 82 7.61 2.31 -24.50
CA GLY A 82 6.85 1.79 -25.64
C GLY A 82 5.65 0.92 -25.25
N GLU A 83 5.83 0.02 -24.28
CA GLU A 83 4.76 -0.87 -23.81
C GLU A 83 3.67 -0.09 -23.05
N TYR A 84 4.08 0.84 -22.18
CA TYR A 84 3.18 1.75 -21.49
C TYR A 84 2.36 2.61 -22.47
N ALA A 85 3.02 3.16 -23.49
CA ALA A 85 2.35 3.96 -24.54
C ALA A 85 1.28 3.17 -25.30
N LEU A 86 1.55 1.90 -25.62
CA LEU A 86 0.59 1.02 -26.28
C LEU A 86 -0.63 0.73 -25.39
N LEU A 87 -0.39 0.44 -24.11
CA LEU A 87 -1.45 0.15 -23.15
C LEU A 87 -2.33 1.37 -22.89
N LEU A 88 -1.72 2.55 -22.71
CA LEU A 88 -2.45 3.82 -22.61
C LEU A 88 -3.30 4.10 -23.85
N THR A 89 -2.72 3.90 -25.04
CA THR A 89 -3.43 4.13 -26.31
C THR A 89 -4.67 3.24 -26.43
N ASN A 90 -4.55 1.97 -26.05
CA ASN A 90 -5.67 1.03 -26.06
C ASN A 90 -6.72 1.36 -24.99
N PHE A 91 -6.31 1.98 -23.88
CA PHE A 91 -7.18 2.27 -22.74
C PHE A 91 -7.93 3.60 -22.87
N GLN A 92 -7.26 4.67 -23.33
CA GLN A 92 -7.80 6.05 -23.33
C GLN A 92 -7.90 6.66 -24.74
N GLY A 93 -7.44 5.95 -25.76
CA GLY A 93 -7.34 6.46 -27.13
C GLY A 93 -6.01 7.20 -27.40
N GLN A 94 -5.65 7.28 -28.68
CA GLN A 94 -4.31 7.70 -29.11
C GLN A 94 -3.94 9.13 -28.71
N GLN A 95 -4.86 10.09 -28.82
CA GLN A 95 -4.55 11.50 -28.54
C GLN A 95 -4.31 11.75 -27.04
N VAL A 96 -5.21 11.26 -26.19
CA VAL A 96 -5.09 11.35 -24.72
C VAL A 96 -3.81 10.66 -24.24
N ALA A 97 -3.48 9.51 -24.83
CA ALA A 97 -2.24 8.80 -24.51
C ALA A 97 -0.99 9.60 -24.88
N LEU A 98 -0.97 10.29 -26.02
CA LEU A 98 0.20 11.05 -26.47
C LEU A 98 0.49 12.27 -25.57
N ASP A 99 -0.56 12.95 -25.10
CA ASP A 99 -0.46 14.05 -24.13
C ASP A 99 0.12 13.56 -22.80
N ARG A 100 -0.52 12.55 -22.21
CA ARG A 100 -0.09 11.94 -20.95
C ARG A 100 1.36 11.45 -21.00
N LEU A 101 1.74 10.81 -22.11
CA LEU A 101 3.11 10.34 -22.31
C LEU A 101 4.16 11.45 -22.27
N ILE A 102 3.84 12.68 -22.68
CA ILE A 102 4.79 13.81 -22.61
C ILE A 102 5.06 14.15 -21.15
N GLU A 103 4.00 14.31 -20.35
CA GLU A 103 4.09 14.62 -18.93
C GLU A 103 4.83 13.54 -18.14
N ASP A 104 4.51 12.27 -18.39
CA ASP A 104 5.13 11.13 -17.71
C ASP A 104 6.63 11.02 -18.03
N LYS A 105 7.00 11.19 -19.31
CA LYS A 105 8.41 11.15 -19.73
C LYS A 105 9.20 12.31 -19.17
N ILE A 106 8.63 13.51 -19.14
CA ILE A 106 9.28 14.68 -18.52
C ILE A 106 9.49 14.42 -17.03
N SER A 107 8.46 13.94 -16.32
CA SER A 107 8.53 13.63 -14.89
C SER A 107 9.58 12.55 -14.60
N PHE A 108 9.60 11.48 -15.39
CA PHE A 108 10.61 10.42 -15.28
C PHE A 108 12.03 10.94 -15.54
N LEU A 109 12.23 11.76 -16.57
CA LEU A 109 13.54 12.35 -16.88
C LEU A 109 14.02 13.34 -15.79
N LYS A 110 13.11 14.11 -15.18
CA LYS A 110 13.42 15.00 -14.06
C LYS A 110 13.79 14.22 -12.79
N ALA A 111 13.07 13.14 -12.50
CA ALA A 111 13.36 12.26 -11.38
C ALA A 111 14.60 11.37 -11.61
N TYR A 112 15.07 11.25 -12.85
CA TYR A 112 16.13 10.31 -13.26
C TYR A 112 17.40 10.33 -12.40
N PRO A 113 17.97 11.48 -12.01
CA PRO A 113 19.16 11.51 -11.16
C PRO A 113 18.95 10.77 -9.83
N LEU A 114 17.77 10.91 -9.22
CA LEU A 114 17.44 10.24 -7.96
C LEU A 114 17.18 8.75 -8.19
N ILE A 115 16.29 8.40 -9.12
CA ILE A 115 15.85 7.01 -9.32
C ILE A 115 16.90 6.12 -10.01
N SER A 116 17.94 6.71 -10.61
CA SER A 116 19.10 5.97 -11.12
C SER A 116 20.15 5.73 -10.05
N HIS A 117 20.44 6.74 -9.21
CA HIS A 117 21.39 6.63 -8.09
C HIS A 117 20.85 5.72 -6.99
N ASP A 118 19.61 5.96 -6.55
CA ASP A 118 18.96 5.24 -5.46
C ASP A 118 18.18 4.01 -5.96
N ARG A 119 18.37 3.55 -7.20
CA ARG A 119 17.55 2.52 -7.88
C ARG A 119 17.20 1.31 -7.01
N SER A 120 18.17 0.80 -6.24
CA SER A 120 18.00 -0.38 -5.38
C SER A 120 18.21 -0.06 -3.90
N LYS A 121 18.08 1.21 -3.53
CA LYS A 121 18.21 1.65 -2.13
C LYS A 121 16.96 1.26 -1.35
N ALA A 122 17.18 0.58 -0.23
CA ALA A 122 16.16 0.28 0.76
C ALA A 122 15.66 1.54 1.46
N PHE A 123 14.45 1.49 2.00
CA PHE A 123 14.00 2.54 2.92
C PHE A 123 14.74 2.41 4.27
N ASN A 124 14.80 3.49 5.03
CA ASN A 124 15.38 3.50 6.36
C ASN A 124 14.32 3.05 7.40
N TYR A 125 14.40 1.81 7.85
CA TYR A 125 13.48 1.26 8.87
C TYR A 125 13.66 1.88 10.27
N LYS A 126 14.68 2.71 10.50
CA LYS A 126 14.85 3.48 11.75
C LYS A 126 14.17 4.85 11.71
N GLU A 127 13.71 5.26 10.53
CA GLU A 127 12.90 6.46 10.36
C GLU A 127 11.43 6.08 10.27
N ASN A 128 10.55 7.07 10.44
CA ASN A 128 9.11 6.87 10.27
C ASN A 128 8.84 6.29 8.86
N PRO A 129 8.22 5.10 8.74
CA PRO A 129 7.97 4.46 7.44
C PRO A 129 7.04 5.27 6.53
N SER A 130 6.15 6.08 7.11
CA SER A 130 5.22 6.96 6.41
C SER A 130 5.82 8.33 6.07
N ALA A 131 7.10 8.58 6.36
CA ALA A 131 7.76 9.81 5.96
C ALA A 131 7.87 9.89 4.42
N PRO A 132 7.47 11.00 3.76
CA PRO A 132 7.47 11.11 2.29
C PRO A 132 8.84 10.93 1.62
N THR A 133 9.94 11.09 2.36
CA THR A 133 11.30 10.88 1.86
C THR A 133 11.84 9.49 2.14
N ASN A 134 11.14 8.68 2.93
CA ASN A 134 11.57 7.36 3.39
C ASN A 134 10.94 6.25 2.54
N PHE A 135 11.30 6.20 1.27
CA PHE A 135 10.82 5.18 0.34
C PHE A 135 11.98 4.34 -0.20
N SER A 136 11.67 3.12 -0.65
CA SER A 136 12.64 2.36 -1.45
C SER A 136 12.74 2.96 -2.84
N GLY A 137 13.96 3.13 -3.35
CA GLY A 137 14.14 3.72 -4.69
C GLY A 137 13.55 2.83 -5.79
N LEU A 138 13.48 1.52 -5.56
CA LEU A 138 12.82 0.57 -6.43
C LEU A 138 11.31 0.85 -6.54
N LYS A 139 10.61 1.11 -5.41
CA LYS A 139 9.20 1.52 -5.41
C LYS A 139 9.02 2.78 -6.25
N LYS A 140 9.80 3.84 -5.97
CA LYS A 140 9.65 5.12 -6.67
C LYS A 140 9.86 4.97 -8.17
N ARG A 141 10.89 4.23 -8.58
CA ARG A 141 11.20 3.98 -9.99
C ARG A 141 10.09 3.20 -10.68
N VAL A 142 9.59 2.12 -10.06
CA VAL A 142 8.48 1.33 -10.60
C VAL A 142 7.24 2.23 -10.77
N SER A 143 6.85 3.00 -9.76
CA SER A 143 5.68 3.88 -9.85
C SER A 143 5.74 4.84 -11.04
N LEU A 144 6.90 5.44 -11.31
CA LEU A 144 7.07 6.31 -12.48
C LEU A 144 7.01 5.56 -13.81
N LEU A 145 7.54 4.33 -13.89
CA LEU A 145 7.44 3.48 -15.08
C LEU A 145 6.01 2.98 -15.34
N LEU A 146 5.19 2.91 -14.29
CA LEU A 146 3.76 2.64 -14.38
C LEU A 146 2.93 3.87 -14.78
N GLY A 147 3.56 5.04 -14.88
CA GLY A 147 2.91 6.30 -15.26
C GLY A 147 2.11 6.95 -14.13
N TYR A 148 2.53 6.72 -12.88
CA TYR A 148 2.07 7.53 -11.76
C TYR A 148 2.86 8.83 -11.70
N PRO A 149 2.18 9.97 -11.46
CA PRO A 149 2.86 11.25 -11.36
C PRO A 149 3.76 11.31 -10.12
N ASP A 150 4.87 12.04 -10.24
CA ASP A 150 5.80 12.29 -9.12
C ASP A 150 5.24 13.40 -8.21
N LEU A 151 4.23 13.09 -7.40
CA LEU A 151 3.65 14.08 -6.50
C LEU A 151 4.33 14.08 -5.12
N VAL A 152 4.54 15.27 -4.57
CA VAL A 152 5.17 15.51 -3.27
C VAL A 152 4.45 16.65 -2.55
N PHE A 153 4.23 16.50 -1.25
CA PHE A 153 3.77 17.60 -0.40
C PHE A 153 4.93 18.56 -0.12
N SER A 154 4.72 19.84 -0.41
CA SER A 154 5.82 20.82 -0.47
C SER A 154 6.48 21.18 0.86
N LYS A 155 5.86 20.87 2.01
CA LYS A 155 6.48 21.02 3.33
C LYS A 155 5.97 19.94 4.29
N LEU A 156 6.89 19.16 4.84
CA LEU A 156 6.67 18.31 6.00
C LEU A 156 7.41 18.95 7.18
N ILE A 157 6.68 19.49 8.16
CA ILE A 157 7.34 19.90 9.42
C ILE A 157 7.38 18.68 10.32
N ILE A 158 8.58 18.13 10.48
CA ILE A 158 8.88 17.17 11.54
C ILE A 158 8.87 17.96 12.86
N GLY A 159 7.79 17.83 13.64
CA GLY A 159 7.75 18.40 14.99
C GLY A 159 8.86 17.79 15.85
N ALA A 160 9.40 18.55 16.81
CA ALA A 160 10.48 18.12 17.72
C ALA A 160 10.14 16.93 18.65
N THR A 161 8.94 16.37 18.51
CA THR A 161 8.50 15.09 19.07
C THR A 161 8.33 14.12 17.91
N TYR A 162 9.12 13.04 17.91
CA TYR A 162 9.28 11.99 16.89
C TYR A 162 8.01 11.29 16.33
N LYS A 163 6.80 11.79 16.57
CA LYS A 163 5.54 11.10 16.27
C LYS A 163 4.45 11.92 15.54
N GLN A 164 4.70 13.16 15.13
CA GLN A 164 3.70 13.93 14.36
C GLN A 164 4.33 14.65 13.17
N ASN A 165 4.06 14.12 11.97
CA ASN A 165 4.40 14.74 10.70
C ASN A 165 3.21 15.59 10.23
N LYS A 166 3.24 16.91 10.47
CA LYS A 166 2.21 17.79 9.95
C LYS A 166 2.37 17.95 8.45
N ILE A 167 1.26 17.89 7.71
CA ILE A 167 1.25 18.21 6.29
C ILE A 167 1.04 19.70 6.12
N GLU A 168 1.95 20.34 5.40
CA GLU A 168 1.70 21.65 4.80
C GLU A 168 1.51 21.44 3.28
N PHE A 169 0.27 21.64 2.82
CA PHE A 169 -0.07 21.77 1.40
C PHE A 169 0.64 22.99 0.80
N PRO A 170 0.87 23.05 -0.53
CA PRO A 170 0.26 22.23 -1.60
C PRO A 170 0.92 20.86 -1.89
N LEU A 171 0.13 19.96 -2.48
CA LEU A 171 0.58 18.77 -3.22
C LEU A 171 0.96 19.18 -4.64
N LYS A 172 2.20 18.91 -5.03
CA LYS A 172 2.77 19.34 -6.32
C LYS A 172 3.39 18.18 -7.07
N ASP A 173 3.36 18.23 -8.39
CA ASP A 173 4.13 17.30 -9.22
C ASP A 173 5.61 17.73 -9.39
N GLY A 174 6.40 16.88 -10.04
CA GLY A 174 7.80 17.18 -10.43
C GLY A 174 7.98 18.37 -11.37
N ASN A 175 6.87 18.96 -11.87
CA ASN A 175 6.84 20.18 -12.68
C ASN A 175 6.41 21.41 -11.87
N SER A 176 6.24 21.27 -10.55
CA SER A 176 5.72 22.30 -9.64
C SER A 176 4.27 22.71 -9.90
N ARG A 177 3.51 21.96 -10.71
CA ARG A 177 2.07 22.14 -10.87
C ARG A 177 1.39 21.71 -9.57
N VAL A 178 0.45 22.51 -9.10
CA VAL A 178 -0.33 22.19 -7.89
C VAL A 178 -1.51 21.30 -8.25
N TRP A 179 -1.61 20.16 -7.57
CA TRP A 179 -2.69 19.18 -7.71
C TRP A 179 -3.70 19.29 -6.58
N LEU A 180 -3.27 19.65 -5.37
CA LEU A 180 -4.15 20.00 -4.27
C LEU A 180 -3.58 21.17 -3.48
N GLU A 181 -4.41 22.16 -3.20
CA GLU A 181 -4.13 23.30 -2.34
C GLU A 181 -5.01 23.21 -1.08
N ALA A 182 -4.46 23.57 0.08
CA ALA A 182 -5.24 23.57 1.31
C ALA A 182 -6.33 24.64 1.27
N GLU A 183 -7.44 24.33 1.92
CA GLU A 183 -8.45 25.33 2.23
C GLU A 183 -7.92 26.35 3.24
N SER A 184 -8.42 27.58 3.16
CA SER A 184 -7.92 28.69 3.97
C SER A 184 -8.07 28.40 5.47
N GLY A 185 -6.95 28.46 6.21
CA GLY A 185 -6.92 28.22 7.65
C GLY A 185 -6.87 26.74 8.07
N VAL A 186 -6.77 25.81 7.11
CA VAL A 186 -6.67 24.38 7.38
C VAL A 186 -5.21 23.93 7.46
N THR A 187 -4.85 23.22 8.52
CA THR A 187 -3.59 22.46 8.62
C THR A 187 -3.93 21.00 8.88
N ALA A 188 -3.53 20.11 7.96
CA ALA A 188 -3.65 18.68 8.19
C ALA A 188 -2.55 18.21 9.16
N GLN A 189 -2.94 17.46 10.19
CA GLN A 189 -2.04 17.09 11.29
C GLN A 189 -1.13 15.91 10.93
N ASN A 190 -1.52 15.03 10.00
CA ASN A 190 -0.80 13.80 9.69
C ASN A 190 -0.90 13.40 8.21
N PHE A 191 0.25 13.06 7.60
CA PHE A 191 0.38 12.54 6.23
C PHE A 191 -0.48 11.30 5.98
N THR A 192 -0.41 10.33 6.89
CA THR A 192 -1.14 9.05 6.75
C THR A 192 -2.64 9.27 6.66
N ASP A 193 -3.21 10.10 7.54
CA ASP A 193 -4.66 10.39 7.57
C ASP A 193 -5.16 10.99 6.25
N VAL A 194 -4.35 11.85 5.61
CA VAL A 194 -4.73 12.44 4.31
C VAL A 194 -4.62 11.42 3.19
N MET A 195 -3.59 10.56 3.20
CA MET A 195 -3.47 9.47 2.22
C MET A 195 -4.63 8.46 2.34
N GLU A 196 -5.05 8.14 3.57
CA GLU A 196 -6.24 7.33 3.83
C GLU A 196 -7.52 7.99 3.29
N LEU A 197 -7.67 9.31 3.47
CA LEU A 197 -8.81 10.06 2.92
C LEU A 197 -8.78 10.10 1.39
N MET A 198 -7.62 10.30 0.79
CA MET A 198 -7.46 10.47 -0.65
C MET A 198 -7.79 9.22 -1.46
N ILE A 199 -7.83 8.03 -0.84
CA ILE A 199 -8.26 6.80 -1.50
C ILE A 199 -9.77 6.55 -1.41
N GLN A 200 -10.50 7.34 -0.62
CA GLN A 200 -11.94 7.19 -0.44
C GLN A 200 -12.70 8.03 -1.46
N LEU A 201 -13.60 7.38 -2.20
CA LEU A 201 -14.38 8.04 -3.24
C LEU A 201 -15.31 9.13 -2.67
N ASP A 202 -15.90 8.86 -1.50
CA ASP A 202 -16.84 9.74 -0.80
C ASP A 202 -16.17 10.95 -0.12
N ALA A 203 -14.85 10.92 0.08
CA ALA A 203 -14.07 12.07 0.55
C ALA A 203 -13.94 13.17 -0.51
N TYR A 204 -14.30 12.91 -1.77
CA TYR A 204 -14.29 13.90 -2.84
C TYR A 204 -15.70 14.44 -3.12
N THR A 205 -15.78 15.76 -3.30
CA THR A 205 -17.00 16.44 -3.72
C THR A 205 -16.71 17.28 -4.98
N ILE A 206 -17.65 17.25 -5.92
CA ILE A 206 -17.56 18.04 -7.16
C ILE A 206 -18.69 19.06 -7.13
N VAL A 207 -18.32 20.34 -6.97
CA VAL A 207 -19.26 21.45 -6.80
C VAL A 207 -19.34 22.24 -8.10
N ALA A 208 -20.55 22.57 -8.56
CA ALA A 208 -20.74 23.42 -9.72
C ALA A 208 -20.55 24.90 -9.34
N GLU A 209 -19.63 25.60 -10.02
CA GLU A 209 -19.29 27.00 -9.80
C GLU A 209 -19.29 27.72 -11.17
N SER A 210 -20.23 28.65 -11.39
CA SER A 210 -20.30 29.50 -12.61
C SER A 210 -20.19 28.73 -13.94
N SER A 211 -20.95 27.64 -14.09
CA SER A 211 -20.95 26.74 -15.25
C SER A 211 -19.68 25.89 -15.44
N GLN A 212 -18.78 25.87 -14.46
CA GLN A 212 -17.64 24.97 -14.35
C GLN A 212 -17.77 24.10 -13.08
N PHE A 213 -16.81 23.22 -12.84
CA PHE A 213 -16.82 22.27 -11.71
C PHE A 213 -15.54 22.37 -10.89
N HIS A 214 -15.67 22.39 -9.57
CA HIS A 214 -14.58 22.48 -8.63
C HIS A 214 -14.48 21.16 -7.84
N LEU A 215 -13.34 20.49 -7.93
CA LEU A 215 -13.06 19.28 -7.14
C LEU A 215 -12.51 19.68 -5.77
N LYS A 216 -13.16 19.20 -4.70
CA LYS A 216 -12.79 19.46 -3.30
C LYS A 216 -12.66 18.14 -2.54
N LEU A 217 -11.71 18.10 -1.62
CA LEU A 217 -11.45 17.02 -0.68
C LEU A 217 -11.95 17.45 0.70
N LYS A 218 -12.70 16.58 1.39
CA LYS A 218 -13.22 16.82 2.75
C LYS A 218 -12.64 15.84 3.76
N ASP A 219 -12.65 16.23 5.03
CA ASP A 219 -12.28 15.35 6.14
C ASP A 219 -13.44 14.41 6.55
N LYS A 220 -13.20 13.54 7.54
CA LYS A 220 -14.19 12.59 8.06
C LYS A 220 -15.40 13.27 8.73
N ALA A 221 -15.31 14.56 9.04
CA ALA A 221 -16.37 15.39 9.63
C ALA A 221 -17.04 16.30 8.60
N ASP A 222 -16.85 16.02 7.31
CA ASP A 222 -17.35 16.79 6.16
C ASP A 222 -16.82 18.23 6.05
N ASN A 223 -15.76 18.59 6.78
CA ASN A 223 -15.14 19.91 6.61
C ASN A 223 -14.23 19.92 5.37
N PRO A 224 -14.19 21.05 4.63
CA PRO A 224 -13.36 21.15 3.44
C PRO A 224 -11.88 21.20 3.85
N LEU A 225 -11.07 20.32 3.25
CA LEU A 225 -9.66 20.12 3.59
C LEU A 225 -8.74 20.75 2.53
N ALA A 226 -9.00 20.43 1.27
CA ALA A 226 -8.20 20.87 0.13
C ALA A 226 -9.06 20.93 -1.15
N HIS A 227 -8.57 21.61 -2.18
CA HIS A 227 -9.22 21.65 -3.49
C HIS A 227 -8.19 21.65 -4.62
N TYR A 228 -8.63 21.28 -5.81
CA TYR A 228 -7.84 21.48 -7.02
C TYR A 228 -7.95 22.96 -7.44
N PRO A 229 -6.84 23.70 -7.63
CA PRO A 229 -6.86 25.16 -7.80
C PRO A 229 -7.52 25.67 -9.09
N VAL A 230 -7.86 24.78 -10.04
CA VAL A 230 -8.43 25.16 -11.35
C VAL A 230 -9.81 24.53 -11.53
N LEU A 231 -10.74 25.28 -12.10
CA LEU A 231 -12.08 24.76 -12.42
C LEU A 231 -12.07 23.90 -13.69
N PHE A 232 -12.79 22.78 -13.66
CA PHE A 232 -13.02 21.91 -14.81
C PHE A 232 -14.19 22.38 -15.65
N ASN A 233 -14.07 22.24 -16.98
CA ASN A 233 -15.15 22.60 -17.90
C ASN A 233 -16.31 21.59 -17.85
N THR A 234 -16.03 20.32 -17.55
CA THR A 234 -17.04 19.28 -17.44
C THR A 234 -16.90 18.51 -16.13
N LYS A 235 -18.03 17.93 -15.68
CA LYS A 235 -18.03 17.06 -14.50
C LYS A 235 -17.18 15.81 -14.71
N VAL A 236 -17.17 15.28 -15.93
CA VAL A 236 -16.42 14.06 -16.29
C VAL A 236 -14.92 14.27 -16.18
N ASP A 237 -14.41 15.46 -16.54
CA ASP A 237 -12.99 15.79 -16.37
C ASP A 237 -12.61 15.83 -14.89
N ALA A 238 -13.49 16.39 -14.04
CA ALA A 238 -13.29 16.42 -12.59
C ALA A 238 -13.34 15.00 -11.97
N GLU A 239 -14.24 14.13 -12.45
CA GLU A 239 -14.33 12.73 -12.04
C GLU A 239 -13.08 11.94 -12.47
N THR A 240 -12.58 12.18 -13.69
CA THR A 240 -11.36 11.54 -14.20
C THR A 240 -10.13 11.95 -13.39
N PHE A 241 -9.99 13.24 -13.05
CA PHE A 241 -8.88 13.73 -12.23
C PHE A 241 -8.96 13.24 -10.78
N ARG A 242 -10.17 13.13 -10.22
CA ARG A 242 -10.39 12.49 -8.92
C ARG A 242 -9.90 11.04 -8.94
N ASP A 243 -10.27 10.27 -9.96
CA ASP A 243 -9.89 8.86 -10.05
C ASP A 243 -8.37 8.69 -10.22
N GLU A 244 -7.70 9.64 -10.87
CA GLU A 244 -6.25 9.71 -10.94
C GLU A 244 -5.60 10.00 -9.58
N LEU A 245 -6.15 10.94 -8.80
CA LEU A 245 -5.71 11.21 -7.42
C LEU A 245 -5.89 9.98 -6.51
N ILE A 246 -7.02 9.28 -6.61
CA ILE A 246 -7.28 8.03 -5.87
C ILE A 246 -6.26 6.97 -6.26
N GLY A 247 -6.05 6.77 -7.56
CA GLY A 247 -5.08 5.79 -8.08
C GLY A 247 -3.65 6.10 -7.65
N TRP A 248 -3.24 7.37 -7.71
CA TRP A 248 -1.93 7.81 -7.22
C TRP A 248 -1.79 7.57 -5.70
N ALA A 249 -2.78 7.98 -4.91
CA ALA A 249 -2.74 7.85 -3.46
C ALA A 249 -2.64 6.37 -3.03
N ALA A 250 -3.38 5.49 -3.69
CA ALA A 250 -3.30 4.05 -3.44
C ALA A 250 -1.94 3.47 -3.85
N ASN A 251 -1.37 3.88 -4.99
CA ASN A 251 -0.04 3.45 -5.40
C ASN A 251 1.06 3.94 -4.44
N GLU A 252 0.96 5.18 -3.93
CA GLU A 252 1.92 5.69 -2.92
C GLU A 252 1.89 4.89 -1.62
N ARG A 253 0.80 4.17 -1.32
CA ARG A 253 0.73 3.25 -0.17
C ARG A 253 1.37 1.88 -0.44
N THR A 254 1.74 1.56 -1.67
CA THR A 254 2.43 0.30 -2.02
C THR A 254 3.62 0.04 -1.09
N LEU A 255 3.73 -1.18 -0.57
CA LEU A 255 4.79 -1.56 0.35
C LEU A 255 5.80 -2.48 -0.34
N VAL A 256 7.08 -2.25 -0.08
CA VAL A 256 8.16 -3.17 -0.44
C VAL A 256 8.69 -3.79 0.84
N VAL A 257 8.29 -5.03 1.07
CA VAL A 257 8.63 -5.80 2.26
C VAL A 257 9.90 -6.57 1.99
N GLU A 258 11.00 -6.13 2.58
CA GLU A 258 12.27 -6.86 2.55
C GLU A 258 12.21 -7.98 3.59
N HIS A 259 12.26 -9.24 3.13
CA HIS A 259 12.08 -10.38 4.05
C HIS A 259 13.22 -10.49 5.07
N LEU A 260 14.38 -9.89 4.80
CA LEU A 260 15.47 -9.80 5.77
C LEU A 260 15.06 -9.08 7.07
N LEU A 261 14.11 -8.15 6.99
CA LEU A 261 13.55 -7.47 8.15
C LEU A 261 12.67 -8.40 8.99
N LEU A 262 12.06 -9.42 8.38
CA LEU A 262 11.22 -10.43 9.02
C LEU A 262 12.02 -11.60 9.60
N ARG A 263 13.34 -11.60 9.45
CA ARG A 263 14.19 -12.66 10.03
C ARG A 263 13.94 -12.75 11.54
N PRO A 264 13.94 -13.94 12.14
CA PRO A 264 13.86 -14.14 13.59
C PRO A 264 15.01 -13.43 14.30
N LYS A 265 14.68 -12.72 15.38
CA LYS A 265 15.60 -11.82 16.09
C LYS A 265 16.04 -12.36 17.42
N PHE A 266 15.30 -13.33 17.95
CA PHE A 266 15.57 -13.96 19.22
C PHE A 266 15.05 -15.41 19.24
N ALA A 267 15.46 -16.16 20.26
CA ALA A 267 15.02 -17.54 20.40
C ALA A 267 13.52 -17.61 20.70
N GLY A 268 12.76 -18.31 19.84
CA GLY A 268 11.30 -18.42 19.95
C GLY A 268 10.51 -17.39 19.18
N ASP A 269 11.18 -16.48 18.48
CA ASP A 269 10.55 -15.56 17.54
C ASP A 269 9.79 -16.33 16.45
N ALA A 270 8.72 -15.73 15.92
CA ALA A 270 7.89 -16.36 14.92
C ALA A 270 8.72 -16.62 13.65
N LEU A 271 8.72 -17.86 13.18
CA LEU A 271 9.32 -18.21 11.91
C LEU A 271 8.32 -17.90 10.79
N TYR A 272 8.81 -17.26 9.73
CA TYR A 272 8.03 -17.14 8.50
C TYR A 272 7.70 -18.54 7.98
N PRO A 273 6.41 -18.88 7.82
CA PRO A 273 6.03 -20.22 7.41
C PRO A 273 6.54 -20.47 5.98
N VAL A 274 7.39 -21.49 5.85
CA VAL A 274 7.75 -22.04 4.54
C VAL A 274 6.59 -22.93 4.14
N CYS A 275 5.88 -22.62 3.06
CA CYS A 275 4.85 -23.49 2.50
C CYS A 275 5.52 -24.76 1.94
N ALA A 276 5.86 -25.69 2.83
CA ALA A 276 6.18 -27.05 2.48
C ALA A 276 4.93 -27.88 2.77
N ASP A 277 4.36 -28.52 1.75
CA ASP A 277 3.34 -29.55 1.96
C ASP A 277 3.84 -30.57 2.99
N GLU A 278 2.95 -31.16 3.81
CA GLU A 278 3.31 -32.13 4.85
C GLU A 278 4.10 -33.36 4.31
N ALA A 279 4.05 -33.59 3.00
CA ALA A 279 4.79 -34.65 2.30
C ALA A 279 6.15 -34.21 1.70
N CYS A 280 6.50 -32.92 1.75
CA CYS A 280 7.71 -32.39 1.12
C CYS A 280 8.93 -32.50 2.04
N SER A 281 9.69 -33.58 1.87
CA SER A 281 11.08 -33.67 2.36
C SER A 281 12.03 -32.94 1.39
N PHE A 282 11.96 -31.61 1.32
CA PHE A 282 12.93 -30.81 0.57
C PHE A 282 13.96 -30.19 1.53
N CYS A 283 15.23 -30.56 1.35
CA CYS A 283 16.38 -29.85 1.91
C CYS A 283 16.77 -28.74 0.92
N GLY A 284 16.55 -27.47 1.28
CA GLY A 284 16.94 -26.33 0.43
C GLY A 284 16.18 -25.01 0.60
N ASP A 285 14.98 -25.01 1.18
CA ASP A 285 14.19 -23.80 1.51
C ASP A 285 14.30 -23.41 3.01
N GLU A 286 15.43 -23.71 3.65
CA GLU A 286 15.66 -23.44 5.08
C GLU A 286 15.68 -21.94 5.41
N ASP A 287 15.88 -21.08 4.41
CA ASP A 287 15.96 -19.62 4.56
C ASP A 287 14.88 -18.89 3.73
N PRO A 288 13.69 -18.59 4.33
CA PRO A 288 12.64 -17.82 3.69
C PRO A 288 12.90 -16.29 3.68
N TYR A 289 14.07 -15.84 4.15
CA TYR A 289 14.37 -14.42 4.35
C TYR A 289 15.36 -13.87 3.33
N SER A 290 16.45 -14.60 3.09
CA SER A 290 17.51 -14.13 2.20
C SER A 290 17.02 -14.00 0.76
N PHE A 291 17.48 -12.94 0.09
CA PHE A 291 17.26 -12.73 -1.34
C PHE A 291 15.78 -12.69 -1.76
N ARG A 292 14.87 -12.32 -0.84
CA ARG A 292 13.43 -12.27 -1.09
C ARG A 292 12.86 -10.92 -0.68
N LEU A 293 11.92 -10.43 -1.49
CA LEU A 293 11.10 -9.28 -1.17
C LEU A 293 9.68 -9.50 -1.67
N THR A 294 8.72 -8.85 -1.02
CA THR A 294 7.33 -8.85 -1.45
C THR A 294 6.88 -7.43 -1.77
N PHE A 295 6.36 -7.23 -2.97
CA PHE A 295 5.61 -6.04 -3.35
C PHE A 295 4.15 -6.24 -2.98
N VAL A 296 3.64 -5.39 -2.11
CA VAL A 296 2.23 -5.34 -1.73
C VAL A 296 1.59 -4.16 -2.45
N MET A 297 0.93 -4.46 -3.56
CA MET A 297 0.32 -3.51 -4.49
C MET A 297 -1.16 -3.31 -4.16
N ALA A 298 -1.66 -2.11 -4.42
CA ALA A 298 -3.09 -1.80 -4.29
C ALA A 298 -3.91 -2.52 -5.37
N GLY A 299 -4.66 -3.56 -4.96
CA GLY A 299 -5.47 -4.39 -5.86
C GLY A 299 -6.90 -3.89 -6.10
N TRP A 300 -7.38 -2.95 -5.28
CA TRP A 300 -8.78 -2.47 -5.31
C TRP A 300 -8.99 -1.26 -6.22
N THR A 301 -7.93 -0.53 -6.58
CA THR A 301 -8.03 0.70 -7.37
C THR A 301 -7.89 0.48 -8.86
N ALA A 302 -8.58 1.32 -9.63
CA ALA A 302 -8.37 1.43 -11.06
C ALA A 302 -6.93 1.93 -11.36
N PRO A 303 -6.36 1.54 -12.51
CA PRO A 303 -6.93 0.64 -13.52
C PRO A 303 -6.67 -0.86 -13.25
N TYR A 304 -5.89 -1.22 -12.23
CA TYR A 304 -5.42 -2.60 -12.03
C TYR A 304 -6.47 -3.56 -11.48
N ASN A 305 -7.52 -3.05 -10.83
CA ASN A 305 -8.66 -3.86 -10.38
C ASN A 305 -9.50 -4.42 -11.53
N THR A 306 -9.51 -3.75 -12.69
CA THR A 306 -10.40 -4.07 -13.83
C THR A 306 -9.62 -4.45 -15.09
N ASN A 307 -8.39 -3.95 -15.27
CA ASN A 307 -7.56 -4.21 -16.44
C ASN A 307 -6.38 -5.15 -16.11
N LEU A 308 -6.56 -6.43 -16.39
CA LEU A 308 -5.54 -7.45 -16.16
C LEU A 308 -4.29 -7.28 -17.04
N GLU A 309 -4.37 -6.64 -18.20
CA GLU A 309 -3.17 -6.40 -19.04
C GLU A 309 -2.27 -5.34 -18.41
N LEU A 310 -2.86 -4.26 -17.88
CA LEU A 310 -2.13 -3.24 -17.12
C LEU A 310 -1.52 -3.85 -15.85
N ARG A 311 -2.23 -4.77 -15.18
CA ARG A 311 -1.71 -5.48 -14.01
C ARG A 311 -0.53 -6.39 -14.36
N ARG A 312 -0.61 -7.14 -15.47
CA ARG A 312 0.52 -7.96 -15.96
C ARG A 312 1.70 -7.11 -16.42
N PHE A 313 1.45 -5.93 -16.99
CA PHE A 313 2.50 -4.97 -17.30
C PHE A 313 3.21 -4.53 -16.02
N ALA A 314 2.46 -4.16 -14.97
CA ALA A 314 3.04 -3.81 -13.69
C ALA A 314 3.87 -4.97 -13.09
N ASP A 315 3.37 -6.21 -13.14
CA ASP A 315 4.11 -7.39 -12.70
C ASP A 315 5.45 -7.57 -13.46
N ARG A 316 5.45 -7.37 -14.78
CA ARG A 316 6.66 -7.44 -15.60
C ARG A 316 7.64 -6.32 -15.25
N THR A 317 7.15 -5.08 -15.14
CA THR A 317 7.98 -3.92 -14.78
C THR A 317 8.66 -4.13 -13.43
N ILE A 318 7.91 -4.58 -12.42
CA ILE A 318 8.47 -4.89 -11.09
C ILE A 318 9.59 -5.94 -11.20
N ARG A 319 9.37 -7.04 -11.94
CA ARG A 319 10.37 -8.10 -12.11
C ARG A 319 11.61 -7.64 -12.87
N GLN A 320 11.44 -6.78 -13.88
CA GLN A 320 12.55 -6.25 -14.68
C GLN A 320 13.41 -5.25 -13.90
N GLU A 321 12.78 -4.46 -13.04
CA GLU A 321 13.46 -3.45 -12.22
C GLU A 321 14.06 -4.03 -10.93
N THR A 322 13.54 -5.17 -10.47
CA THR A 322 14.10 -5.89 -9.32
C THR A 322 15.49 -6.45 -9.66
N PRO A 323 16.51 -6.25 -8.80
CA PRO A 323 17.82 -6.87 -8.99
C PRO A 323 17.75 -8.38 -9.17
N ALA A 324 18.50 -8.93 -10.13
CA ALA A 324 18.41 -10.34 -10.52
C ALA A 324 18.71 -11.36 -9.40
N HIS A 325 19.39 -10.94 -8.33
CA HIS A 325 19.68 -11.77 -7.16
C HIS A 325 18.57 -11.72 -6.10
N LEU A 326 17.48 -10.98 -6.33
CA LEU A 326 16.33 -10.87 -5.43
C LEU A 326 15.10 -11.49 -6.11
N LEU A 327 14.41 -12.37 -5.39
CA LEU A 327 13.13 -12.92 -5.78
C LEU A 327 12.01 -11.98 -5.33
N ALA A 328 11.38 -11.30 -6.29
CA ALA A 328 10.18 -10.49 -6.05
C ALA A 328 8.92 -11.35 -6.06
N LYS A 329 8.23 -11.44 -4.92
CA LYS A 329 6.83 -11.85 -4.85
C LYS A 329 5.95 -10.62 -5.03
N ILE A 330 4.90 -10.71 -5.84
CA ILE A 330 4.00 -9.58 -6.10
C ILE A 330 2.60 -10.00 -5.65
N CYS A 331 2.07 -9.26 -4.68
CA CYS A 331 0.77 -9.48 -4.08
C CYS A 331 -0.08 -8.24 -4.36
N TRP A 332 -1.15 -8.41 -5.14
CA TRP A 332 -2.18 -7.38 -5.27
C TRP A 332 -3.23 -7.66 -4.23
N VAL A 333 -3.32 -6.79 -3.24
CA VAL A 333 -4.15 -6.99 -2.07
C VAL A 333 -5.36 -6.10 -2.19
N ASP A 334 -6.54 -6.67 -1.95
CA ASP A 334 -7.79 -5.93 -1.95
C ASP A 334 -7.93 -5.11 -0.67
N ASN A 335 -8.72 -4.04 -0.73
CA ASN A 335 -9.06 -3.20 0.41
C ASN A 335 -10.55 -2.88 0.46
N THR A 336 -11.37 -3.66 -0.24
CA THR A 336 -12.82 -3.58 -0.11
C THR A 336 -13.21 -3.86 1.34
N GLY A 337 -13.99 -2.93 1.89
CA GLY A 337 -14.59 -3.07 3.21
C GLY A 337 -15.96 -3.75 3.13
N PHE A 338 -16.79 -3.47 4.12
CA PHE A 338 -18.19 -3.86 4.11
C PHE A 338 -19.10 -2.68 3.74
N GLU A 339 -19.76 -2.78 2.57
CA GLU A 339 -20.78 -1.85 2.12
C GLU A 339 -22.03 -2.63 1.69
N PRO A 340 -23.14 -2.56 2.45
CA PRO A 340 -24.33 -3.34 2.14
C PRO A 340 -24.96 -2.88 0.82
N ASN A 341 -25.17 -3.80 -0.12
CA ASN A 341 -25.78 -3.51 -1.42
C ASN A 341 -27.03 -4.38 -1.69
N PRO A 342 -28.24 -3.79 -1.84
CA PRO A 342 -29.47 -4.55 -2.05
C PRO A 342 -29.51 -5.34 -3.37
N CYS A 343 -28.67 -5.01 -4.34
CA CYS A 343 -28.65 -5.65 -5.66
C CYS A 343 -27.34 -6.40 -5.97
N GLY A 344 -26.34 -6.34 -5.07
CA GLY A 344 -25.00 -6.85 -5.31
C GLY A 344 -24.62 -8.08 -4.50
N GLU A 345 -25.41 -8.44 -3.48
CA GLU A 345 -25.01 -9.41 -2.47
C GLU A 345 -25.53 -10.83 -2.76
N PRO A 346 -24.66 -11.82 -3.04
CA PRO A 346 -25.07 -13.19 -3.34
C PRO A 346 -25.87 -13.84 -2.19
N ILE A 347 -25.57 -13.44 -0.95
CA ILE A 347 -26.26 -13.94 0.26
C ILE A 347 -27.77 -13.63 0.23
N LEU A 348 -28.19 -12.52 -0.40
CA LEU A 348 -29.62 -12.18 -0.50
C LEU A 348 -30.39 -13.21 -1.32
N ALA A 349 -29.76 -13.76 -2.38
CA ALA A 349 -30.38 -14.80 -3.19
C ALA A 349 -30.54 -16.11 -2.40
N ILE A 350 -29.52 -16.47 -1.60
CA ILE A 350 -29.55 -17.67 -0.73
C ILE A 350 -30.67 -17.54 0.31
N ILE A 351 -30.79 -16.38 0.97
CA ILE A 351 -31.85 -16.14 1.96
C ILE A 351 -33.23 -16.19 1.29
N ALA A 352 -33.39 -15.58 0.12
CA ALA A 352 -34.65 -15.62 -0.62
C ALA A 352 -35.04 -17.07 -1.01
N GLU A 353 -34.09 -17.90 -1.43
CA GLU A 353 -34.33 -19.31 -1.75
C GLU A 353 -34.76 -20.12 -0.51
N LEU A 354 -34.14 -19.89 0.66
CA LEU A 354 -34.54 -20.50 1.92
C LEU A 354 -35.97 -20.10 2.33
N LEU A 355 -36.33 -18.83 2.12
CA LEU A 355 -37.66 -18.30 2.41
C LEU A 355 -38.74 -18.86 1.48
N GLU A 356 -38.43 -19.10 0.21
CA GLU A 356 -39.34 -19.74 -0.77
C GLU A 356 -39.55 -21.23 -0.51
N ALA A 357 -38.51 -21.91 -0.02
CA ALA A 357 -38.56 -23.34 0.27
C ALA A 357 -39.35 -23.68 1.55
N ASP A 358 -39.61 -22.71 2.42
CA ASP A 358 -40.40 -22.91 3.64
C ASP A 358 -41.89 -23.06 3.32
N SER A 359 -42.46 -24.20 3.69
CA SER A 359 -43.87 -24.50 3.47
C SER A 359 -44.83 -23.64 4.30
N ASN A 360 -44.34 -22.91 5.31
CA ASN A 360 -45.16 -22.05 6.18
C ASN A 360 -45.28 -20.59 5.70
N THR A 361 -44.43 -20.14 4.77
CA THR A 361 -44.39 -18.74 4.31
C THR A 361 -45.17 -18.53 3.01
N ALA A 362 -45.06 -19.47 2.06
CA ALA A 362 -45.65 -19.40 0.71
C ALA A 362 -45.34 -18.08 -0.03
N TYR A 363 -44.10 -17.56 0.10
CA TYR A 363 -43.69 -16.30 -0.52
C TYR A 363 -43.54 -16.37 -2.04
N SER A 364 -43.90 -15.28 -2.72
CA SER A 364 -43.43 -15.01 -4.08
C SER A 364 -41.95 -14.61 -4.07
N ARG A 365 -41.26 -14.72 -5.22
CA ARG A 365 -39.85 -14.30 -5.35
C ARG A 365 -39.61 -12.85 -4.88
N GLU A 366 -40.53 -11.95 -5.22
CA GLU A 366 -40.44 -10.54 -4.83
C GLU A 366 -40.55 -10.37 -3.30
N GLN A 367 -41.52 -11.04 -2.67
CA GLN A 367 -41.69 -11.02 -1.21
C GLN A 367 -40.49 -11.63 -0.47
N ALA A 368 -39.93 -12.72 -1.00
CA ALA A 368 -38.74 -13.36 -0.44
C ALA A 368 -37.51 -12.45 -0.53
N CYS A 369 -37.30 -11.75 -1.65
CA CYS A 369 -36.22 -10.78 -1.81
C CYS A 369 -36.37 -9.58 -0.86
N ASP A 370 -37.57 -9.01 -0.73
CA ASP A 370 -37.83 -7.89 0.18
C ASP A 370 -37.58 -8.28 1.64
N CYS A 371 -38.03 -9.48 2.03
CA CYS A 371 -37.78 -10.01 3.36
C CYS A 371 -36.28 -10.30 3.59
N ALA A 372 -35.61 -10.91 2.61
CA ALA A 372 -34.17 -11.18 2.67
C ALA A 372 -33.37 -9.88 2.89
N TRP A 373 -33.70 -8.81 2.15
CA TRP A 373 -33.09 -7.50 2.36
C TRP A 373 -33.38 -6.93 3.75
N THR A 374 -34.62 -7.03 4.22
CA THR A 374 -35.02 -6.51 5.54
C THR A 374 -34.23 -7.20 6.66
N VAL A 375 -34.09 -8.53 6.59
CA VAL A 375 -33.28 -9.31 7.54
C VAL A 375 -31.80 -8.94 7.40
N PHE A 376 -31.24 -8.99 6.20
CA PHE A 376 -29.83 -8.68 5.94
C PHE A 376 -29.44 -7.27 6.40
N ASN A 377 -30.27 -6.26 6.13
CA ASN A 377 -30.00 -4.87 6.50
C ASN A 377 -29.90 -4.72 8.03
N LYS A 378 -30.73 -5.44 8.80
CA LYS A 378 -30.67 -5.41 10.26
C LYS A 378 -29.35 -5.97 10.81
N TYR A 379 -28.84 -7.05 10.23
CA TYR A 379 -27.52 -7.58 10.58
C TYR A 379 -26.41 -6.61 10.17
N SER A 380 -26.53 -6.02 8.98
CA SER A 380 -25.57 -5.05 8.44
C SER A 380 -25.44 -3.79 9.29
N GLU A 381 -26.56 -3.24 9.78
CA GLU A 381 -26.61 -2.08 10.67
C GLU A 381 -25.89 -2.32 12.00
N LEU A 382 -25.92 -3.56 12.51
CA LEU A 382 -25.18 -3.94 13.72
C LEU A 382 -23.71 -4.24 13.41
N PHE A 383 -23.44 -4.93 12.30
CA PHE A 383 -22.11 -5.39 11.92
C PHE A 383 -21.20 -4.24 11.52
N LYS A 384 -21.64 -3.33 10.65
CA LYS A 384 -20.78 -2.27 10.08
C LYS A 384 -20.05 -1.43 11.14
N PRO A 385 -20.73 -0.74 12.07
CA PRO A 385 -20.04 0.07 13.07
C PRO A 385 -19.16 -0.79 14.00
N TRP A 386 -19.61 -2.01 14.34
CA TRP A 386 -18.84 -2.92 15.16
C TRP A 386 -17.55 -3.40 14.49
N PHE A 387 -17.62 -3.69 13.18
CA PHE A 387 -16.50 -4.13 12.36
C PHE A 387 -15.54 -2.99 12.04
N ASP A 388 -16.04 -1.78 11.76
CA ASP A 388 -15.20 -0.62 11.43
C ASP A 388 -14.21 -0.27 12.55
N GLU A 389 -14.60 -0.46 13.82
CA GLU A 389 -13.72 -0.32 14.99
C GLU A 389 -12.66 -1.43 15.13
N ARG A 390 -12.84 -2.56 14.43
CA ARG A 390 -12.07 -3.81 14.62
C ARG A 390 -11.43 -4.33 13.34
N LYS A 391 -11.59 -3.64 12.21
CA LYS A 391 -11.19 -4.12 10.87
C LYS A 391 -9.70 -4.44 10.73
N THR A 392 -8.84 -3.80 11.52
CA THR A 392 -7.39 -4.03 11.57
C THR A 392 -6.98 -5.16 12.53
N ASN A 393 -7.91 -5.81 13.25
CA ASN A 393 -7.57 -6.92 14.13
C ASN A 393 -7.14 -8.17 13.35
N HIS A 394 -6.13 -8.88 13.87
CA HIS A 394 -5.58 -10.12 13.29
C HIS A 394 -6.12 -11.39 13.97
N TRP A 395 -7.37 -11.35 14.45
CA TRP A 395 -7.97 -12.50 15.13
C TRP A 395 -8.11 -13.73 14.23
N LEU A 396 -7.99 -14.91 14.84
CA LEU A 396 -8.27 -16.17 14.16
C LEU A 396 -9.74 -16.26 13.77
N LYS A 397 -10.04 -17.07 12.74
CA LYS A 397 -11.41 -17.34 12.28
C LYS A 397 -12.36 -17.71 13.42
N THR A 398 -11.95 -18.61 14.31
CA THR A 398 -12.75 -19.04 15.46
C THR A 398 -13.10 -17.90 16.40
N THR A 399 -12.17 -16.96 16.62
CA THR A 399 -12.42 -15.77 17.44
C THR A 399 -13.41 -14.82 16.76
N TRP A 400 -13.28 -14.60 15.44
CA TRP A 400 -14.26 -13.84 14.68
C TRP A 400 -15.66 -14.45 14.77
N GLU A 401 -15.79 -15.76 14.53
CA GLU A 401 -17.05 -16.50 14.61
C GLU A 401 -17.72 -16.33 15.98
N LEU A 402 -16.95 -16.51 17.07
CA LEU A 402 -17.46 -16.33 18.44
C LEU A 402 -17.95 -14.90 18.69
N LYS A 403 -17.19 -13.90 18.26
CA LYS A 403 -17.54 -12.49 18.49
C LYS A 403 -18.74 -12.04 17.65
N ILE A 404 -18.84 -12.50 16.40
CA ILE A 404 -19.96 -12.18 15.51
C ILE A 404 -21.23 -12.93 15.96
N THR A 405 -21.09 -14.16 16.45
CA THR A 405 -22.21 -14.89 17.07
C THR A 405 -22.74 -14.14 18.30
N ASP A 406 -21.84 -13.64 19.16
CA ASP A 406 -22.24 -12.81 20.30
C ASP A 406 -22.89 -11.49 19.88
N LEU A 407 -22.45 -10.88 18.77
CA LEU A 407 -23.06 -9.68 18.20
C LEU A 407 -24.49 -9.91 17.73
N PHE A 408 -24.78 -11.06 17.12
CA PHE A 408 -26.09 -11.37 16.54
C PHE A 408 -27.04 -12.13 17.46
N LYS A 409 -26.61 -12.52 18.67
CA LYS A 409 -27.38 -13.37 19.60
C LYS A 409 -28.77 -12.86 19.96
N ASP A 410 -28.96 -11.54 19.94
CA ASP A 410 -30.21 -10.89 20.35
C ASP A 410 -31.20 -10.72 19.18
N ILE A 411 -30.79 -11.01 17.95
CA ILE A 411 -31.65 -10.95 16.76
C ILE A 411 -32.55 -12.18 16.71
N LYS A 412 -33.86 -11.96 16.63
CA LYS A 412 -34.87 -13.03 16.65
C LYS A 412 -35.75 -12.96 15.41
N LYS A 413 -36.31 -14.10 15.00
CA LYS A 413 -37.31 -14.15 13.92
C LYS A 413 -38.57 -13.33 14.20
N THR A 414 -38.83 -12.97 15.45
CA THR A 414 -39.97 -12.13 15.85
C THR A 414 -39.73 -10.65 15.60
N ASP A 415 -38.49 -10.26 15.30
CA ASP A 415 -38.11 -8.87 15.08
C ASP A 415 -38.51 -8.37 13.68
N PHE A 416 -38.92 -9.29 12.80
CA PHE A 416 -39.33 -9.00 11.42
C PHE A 416 -40.72 -9.54 11.14
N ASP A 417 -41.58 -8.68 10.59
CA ASP A 417 -42.95 -9.07 10.23
C ASP A 417 -42.98 -10.19 9.18
N CYS A 418 -42.01 -10.17 8.25
CA CYS A 418 -41.88 -11.15 7.18
C CYS A 418 -41.25 -12.49 7.62
N THR A 419 -40.97 -12.70 8.90
CA THR A 419 -40.41 -13.98 9.39
C THR A 419 -41.28 -14.62 10.48
N GLN A 420 -42.43 -14.04 10.82
CA GLN A 420 -43.26 -14.54 11.92
C GLN A 420 -43.89 -15.91 11.64
N SER A 421 -44.27 -16.19 10.38
CA SER A 421 -44.85 -17.48 9.98
C SER A 421 -43.81 -18.55 9.63
N MET A 422 -42.53 -18.19 9.59
CA MET A 422 -41.44 -19.08 9.18
C MET A 422 -41.11 -20.15 10.24
N SER A 423 -40.66 -21.31 9.77
CA SER A 423 -40.20 -22.39 10.64
C SER A 423 -38.91 -22.02 11.38
N ASP A 424 -38.72 -22.58 12.58
CA ASP A 424 -37.48 -22.38 13.35
C ASP A 424 -36.25 -22.91 12.58
N ALA A 425 -36.40 -24.03 11.86
CA ALA A 425 -35.33 -24.60 11.05
C ALA A 425 -34.87 -23.67 9.91
N THR A 426 -35.82 -23.00 9.24
CA THR A 426 -35.49 -22.02 8.19
C THR A 426 -34.78 -20.81 8.79
N TRP A 427 -35.24 -20.32 9.96
CA TRP A 427 -34.57 -19.23 10.67
C TRP A 427 -33.14 -19.58 11.05
N ASP A 428 -32.92 -20.76 11.63
CA ASP A 428 -31.60 -21.23 12.04
C ASP A 428 -30.64 -21.33 10.83
N ASN A 429 -31.14 -21.80 9.68
CA ASN A 429 -30.36 -21.84 8.44
C ASN A 429 -29.99 -20.43 7.94
N ILE A 430 -30.95 -19.50 7.91
CA ILE A 430 -30.70 -18.10 7.52
C ILE A 430 -29.64 -17.47 8.45
N HIS A 431 -29.78 -17.68 9.76
CA HIS A 431 -28.83 -17.17 10.75
C HIS A 431 -27.42 -17.75 10.53
N ALA A 432 -27.31 -19.05 10.24
CA ALA A 432 -26.03 -19.71 9.97
C ALA A 432 -25.34 -19.19 8.69
N GLU A 433 -26.12 -18.99 7.62
CA GLU A 433 -25.61 -18.41 6.36
C GLU A 433 -25.13 -16.97 6.56
N LEU A 434 -25.89 -16.14 7.29
CA LEU A 434 -25.48 -14.78 7.64
C LEU A 434 -24.22 -14.77 8.51
N LEU A 435 -24.13 -15.63 9.52
CA LEU A 435 -22.95 -15.74 10.37
C LEU A 435 -21.71 -16.10 9.54
N THR A 436 -21.83 -17.04 8.61
CA THR A 436 -20.76 -17.44 7.71
C THR A 436 -20.34 -16.28 6.81
N TYR A 437 -21.30 -15.60 6.19
CA TYR A 437 -21.07 -14.44 5.33
C TYR A 437 -20.35 -13.28 6.05
N PHE A 438 -20.83 -12.87 7.23
CA PHE A 438 -20.20 -11.78 7.98
C PHE A 438 -18.84 -12.17 8.56
N THR A 439 -18.62 -13.44 8.88
CA THR A 439 -17.30 -13.95 9.29
C THR A 439 -16.32 -13.88 8.12
N ASP A 440 -16.75 -14.25 6.91
CA ASP A 440 -15.92 -14.16 5.70
C ASP A 440 -15.49 -12.72 5.40
N ILE A 441 -16.43 -11.77 5.50
CA ILE A 441 -16.13 -10.33 5.40
C ILE A 441 -15.15 -9.90 6.49
N ALA A 442 -15.33 -10.32 7.74
CA ALA A 442 -14.42 -9.95 8.81
C ALA A 442 -13.00 -10.50 8.58
N LEU A 443 -12.87 -11.66 7.95
CA LEU A 443 -11.60 -12.28 7.63
C LEU A 443 -10.91 -11.64 6.43
N HIS A 444 -11.66 -11.32 5.37
CA HIS A 444 -11.13 -10.95 4.06
C HIS A 444 -11.35 -9.48 3.66
N GLY A 445 -12.14 -8.71 4.41
CA GLY A 445 -12.27 -7.28 4.23
C GLY A 445 -11.03 -6.52 4.70
N TRP A 446 -10.78 -5.35 4.11
CA TRP A 446 -9.71 -4.41 4.51
C TRP A 446 -8.31 -5.04 4.64
N GLN A 447 -7.95 -6.02 3.80
CA GLN A 447 -6.67 -6.74 3.94
C GLN A 447 -5.46 -5.83 3.77
N PHE A 448 -5.55 -4.85 2.87
CA PHE A 448 -4.45 -3.92 2.68
C PHE A 448 -4.25 -3.03 3.91
N GLU A 449 -5.30 -2.40 4.45
CA GLU A 449 -5.20 -1.62 5.70
C GLU A 449 -4.63 -2.47 6.84
N ARG A 450 -5.17 -3.69 7.00
CA ARG A 450 -4.74 -4.61 8.04
C ARG A 450 -3.26 -4.97 7.90
N PHE A 451 -2.79 -5.20 6.68
CA PHE A 451 -1.39 -5.48 6.43
C PHE A 451 -0.49 -4.25 6.65
N GLU A 452 -0.89 -3.08 6.17
CA GLU A 452 -0.12 -1.84 6.32
C GLU A 452 0.04 -1.47 7.80
N GLU A 453 -1.03 -1.55 8.58
CA GLU A 453 -1.02 -1.31 10.03
C GLU A 453 -0.08 -2.28 10.75
N ALA A 454 -0.20 -3.59 10.48
CA ALA A 454 0.68 -4.60 11.07
C ALA A 454 2.15 -4.37 10.71
N PHE A 455 2.42 -4.02 9.45
CA PHE A 455 3.77 -3.76 8.98
C PHE A 455 4.34 -2.48 9.60
N SER A 456 3.53 -1.45 9.78
CA SER A 456 3.90 -0.22 10.49
C SER A 456 4.28 -0.51 11.94
N GLN A 457 3.44 -1.24 12.67
CA GLN A 457 3.71 -1.66 14.05
C GLN A 457 4.97 -2.52 14.13
N TRP A 458 5.17 -3.44 13.19
CA TRP A 458 6.39 -4.25 13.08
C TRP A 458 7.65 -3.39 12.89
N LEU A 459 7.59 -2.38 12.03
CA LEU A 459 8.73 -1.49 11.79
C LEU A 459 9.06 -0.65 13.02
N ASP A 460 8.05 -0.10 13.70
CA ASP A 460 8.21 0.60 14.97
C ASP A 460 8.85 -0.31 16.02
N ALA A 461 8.43 -1.57 16.10
CA ALA A 461 9.02 -2.56 16.97
C ALA A 461 10.50 -2.82 16.64
N ASN A 462 10.76 -3.08 15.36
CA ASN A 462 12.06 -3.47 14.83
C ASN A 462 13.07 -2.32 14.89
N ALA A 463 12.64 -1.06 14.77
CA ALA A 463 13.48 0.13 14.86
C ALA A 463 14.17 0.27 16.23
N ASN A 464 13.55 -0.24 17.29
CA ASN A 464 14.09 -0.21 18.64
C ASN A 464 15.17 -1.27 18.91
N ILE A 465 15.37 -2.21 17.98
CA ILE A 465 16.34 -3.29 18.15
C ILE A 465 17.71 -2.86 17.60
N ASP A 466 18.72 -2.84 18.48
CA ASP A 466 20.11 -2.65 18.07
C ASP A 466 20.77 -3.98 17.68
N TRP A 467 20.84 -4.22 16.38
CA TRP A 467 21.47 -5.43 15.80
C TRP A 467 22.94 -5.61 16.14
N THR A 468 23.65 -4.54 16.50
CA THR A 468 25.09 -4.64 16.84
C THR A 468 25.32 -5.11 18.26
N GLU A 469 24.29 -5.11 19.10
CA GLU A 469 24.38 -5.51 20.51
C GLU A 469 23.69 -6.86 20.80
N VAL A 470 22.79 -7.32 19.92
CA VAL A 470 22.04 -8.58 20.07
C VAL A 470 22.88 -9.78 19.60
N HIS A 471 23.83 -10.16 20.44
CA HIS A 471 24.69 -11.35 20.30
C HIS A 471 24.29 -12.44 21.31
N LEU A 472 23.03 -12.88 21.26
CA LEU A 472 22.47 -13.72 22.32
C LEU A 472 23.21 -15.05 22.49
N GLN A 473 23.60 -15.69 21.38
CA GLN A 473 24.39 -16.93 21.41
C GLN A 473 25.76 -16.70 22.05
N GLU A 474 26.46 -15.65 21.65
CA GLU A 474 27.80 -15.32 22.16
C GLU A 474 27.74 -14.87 23.62
N ARG A 475 26.70 -14.16 24.04
CA ARG A 475 26.49 -13.75 25.44
C ARG A 475 26.18 -14.93 26.35
N VAL A 476 25.33 -15.87 25.90
CA VAL A 476 25.09 -17.12 26.65
C VAL A 476 26.38 -17.94 26.70
N LEU A 477 27.11 -18.06 25.59
CA LEU A 477 28.40 -18.75 25.56
C LEU A 477 29.40 -18.13 26.56
N ALA A 478 29.51 -16.80 26.61
CA ALA A 478 30.40 -16.10 27.54
C ALA A 478 30.02 -16.36 29.01
N ILE A 479 28.72 -16.40 29.34
CA ILE A 479 28.26 -16.74 30.69
C ILE A 479 28.57 -18.21 31.04
N LEU A 480 28.43 -19.12 30.07
CA LEU A 480 28.80 -20.53 30.24
C LEU A 480 30.29 -20.68 30.50
N GLU A 481 31.14 -20.06 29.67
CA GLU A 481 32.60 -20.10 29.79
C GLU A 481 33.08 -19.51 31.12
N ALA A 482 32.51 -18.39 31.56
CA ALA A 482 32.82 -17.77 32.85
C ALA A 482 32.36 -18.62 34.05
N GLY A 483 31.38 -19.51 33.84
CA GLY A 483 30.82 -20.39 34.86
C GLY A 483 31.49 -21.76 35.00
N LEU A 484 32.49 -22.07 34.18
CA LEU A 484 33.19 -23.36 34.20
C LEU A 484 34.04 -23.50 35.45
N ASP A 485 33.99 -24.71 36.05
CA ASP A 485 34.82 -25.06 37.19
C ASP A 485 36.28 -25.25 36.74
N PRO A 486 37.24 -24.42 37.20
CA PRO A 486 38.63 -24.49 36.76
C PRO A 486 39.33 -25.79 37.21
N THR A 487 38.72 -26.56 38.11
CA THR A 487 39.26 -27.84 38.59
C THR A 487 38.86 -29.05 37.73
N LYS A 488 37.98 -28.86 36.74
CA LYS A 488 37.48 -29.91 35.85
C LYS A 488 38.05 -29.78 34.43
N PRO A 489 38.04 -30.88 33.64
CA PRO A 489 38.41 -30.81 32.22
C PRO A 489 37.54 -29.79 31.49
N THR A 490 38.18 -28.88 30.75
CA THR A 490 37.47 -27.90 29.92
C THR A 490 36.66 -28.63 28.86
N PRO A 491 35.33 -28.38 28.76
CA PRO A 491 34.51 -28.95 27.70
C PRO A 491 35.02 -28.57 26.31
N LEU A 492 34.75 -29.40 25.31
CA LEU A 492 35.08 -29.08 23.93
C LEU A 492 34.23 -27.91 23.45
N LYS A 493 34.79 -27.08 22.55
CA LYS A 493 34.06 -25.94 21.96
C LYS A 493 32.71 -26.36 21.35
N LYS A 494 32.66 -27.52 20.70
CA LYS A 494 31.41 -28.08 20.15
C LYS A 494 30.37 -28.35 21.24
N GLU A 495 30.77 -28.91 22.38
CA GLU A 495 29.86 -29.22 23.49
C GLU A 495 29.29 -27.94 24.13
N LEU A 496 30.10 -26.88 24.22
CA LEU A 496 29.63 -25.57 24.66
C LEU A 496 28.62 -24.97 23.66
N CYS A 497 28.91 -25.02 22.34
CA CYS A 497 27.98 -24.56 21.31
C CYS A 497 26.66 -25.34 21.32
N ASP A 498 26.73 -26.68 21.43
CA ASP A 498 25.55 -27.54 21.51
C ASP A 498 24.73 -27.22 22.78
N CYS A 499 25.39 -26.94 23.90
CA CYS A 499 24.73 -26.51 25.13
C CYS A 499 24.00 -25.16 24.97
N VAL A 500 24.64 -24.16 24.36
CA VAL A 500 24.02 -22.87 24.04
C VAL A 500 22.79 -23.07 23.16
N ALA A 501 22.92 -23.86 22.09
CA ALA A 501 21.85 -24.14 21.15
C ALA A 501 20.65 -24.80 21.83
N ASN A 502 20.88 -25.79 22.71
CA ASN A 502 19.82 -26.44 23.47
C ASN A 502 19.13 -25.48 24.44
N ILE A 503 19.89 -24.69 25.20
CA ILE A 503 19.34 -23.71 26.14
C ILE A 503 18.42 -22.71 25.42
N LEU A 504 18.90 -22.15 24.30
CA LEU A 504 18.14 -21.19 23.51
C LEU A 504 16.95 -21.86 22.82
N GLY A 505 17.11 -23.06 22.27
CA GLY A 505 16.03 -23.83 21.64
C GLY A 505 14.91 -24.17 22.62
N ASP A 506 15.24 -24.66 23.81
CA ASP A 506 14.27 -25.00 24.85
C ASP A 506 13.46 -23.79 25.31
N TYR A 507 14.14 -22.67 25.56
CA TYR A 507 13.49 -21.44 25.94
C TYR A 507 12.65 -20.87 24.80
N GLY A 508 13.20 -20.88 23.58
CA GLY A 508 12.51 -20.40 22.39
C GLY A 508 11.22 -21.16 22.11
N ASN A 509 11.23 -22.49 22.23
CA ASN A 509 10.03 -23.30 22.07
C ASN A 509 8.96 -22.98 23.13
N LYS A 510 9.36 -22.78 24.40
CA LYS A 510 8.43 -22.36 25.46
C LYS A 510 7.83 -20.99 25.19
N PHE A 511 8.65 -20.04 24.75
CA PHE A 511 8.22 -18.70 24.39
C PHE A 511 7.22 -18.74 23.22
N TYR A 512 7.55 -19.47 22.16
CA TYR A 512 6.67 -19.66 21.00
C TYR A 512 5.31 -20.26 21.41
N GLN A 513 5.30 -21.32 22.22
CA GLN A 513 4.06 -21.96 22.69
C GLN A 513 3.21 -21.01 23.54
N TRP A 514 3.85 -20.23 24.43
CA TRP A 514 3.16 -19.22 25.23
C TRP A 514 2.52 -18.15 24.34
N MET A 515 3.25 -17.64 23.34
CA MET A 515 2.74 -16.67 22.38
C MET A 515 1.55 -17.23 21.58
N GLN A 516 1.70 -18.43 21.00
CA GLN A 516 0.64 -19.11 20.25
C GLN A 516 -0.63 -19.35 21.08
N THR A 517 -0.48 -19.71 22.35
CA THR A 517 -1.62 -19.93 23.26
C THR A 517 -2.41 -18.65 23.50
N ASN A 518 -1.72 -17.52 23.72
CA ASN A 518 -2.37 -16.24 23.92
C ASN A 518 -3.04 -15.70 22.64
N ILE A 519 -2.38 -15.84 21.49
CA ILE A 519 -2.96 -15.48 20.19
C ILE A 519 -4.21 -16.33 19.91
N ALA A 520 -4.14 -17.64 20.15
CA ALA A 520 -5.28 -18.54 19.98
C ALA A 520 -6.46 -18.21 20.91
N ALA A 521 -6.19 -17.61 22.07
CA ALA A 521 -7.20 -17.10 22.99
C ALA A 521 -7.79 -15.73 22.56
N GLY A 522 -7.26 -15.12 21.50
CA GLY A 522 -7.71 -13.80 21.00
C GLY A 522 -7.34 -12.64 21.92
N LEU A 523 -6.32 -12.81 22.76
CA LEU A 523 -5.83 -11.76 23.66
C LEU A 523 -5.03 -10.71 22.89
N SER A 524 -4.96 -9.50 23.43
CA SER A 524 -4.01 -8.48 22.97
C SER A 524 -2.68 -8.65 23.71
N TRP A 525 -1.56 -8.18 23.15
CA TRP A 525 -0.24 -8.30 23.79
C TRP A 525 -0.21 -7.79 25.24
N GLN A 526 -0.95 -6.72 25.53
CA GLN A 526 -1.07 -6.14 26.88
C GLN A 526 -1.65 -7.13 27.90
N ASP A 527 -2.40 -8.12 27.42
CA ASP A 527 -3.09 -9.13 28.22
C ASP A 527 -2.40 -10.50 28.22
N PHE A 528 -1.24 -10.66 27.54
CA PHE A 528 -0.53 -11.95 27.46
C PHE A 528 0.04 -12.42 28.82
N GLY A 529 0.11 -11.52 29.79
CA GLY A 529 0.66 -11.80 31.12
C GLY A 529 2.18 -11.84 31.14
N THR A 530 2.75 -12.59 32.09
CA THR A 530 4.20 -12.64 32.30
C THR A 530 4.89 -13.61 31.34
N LEU A 531 6.08 -13.24 30.86
CA LEU A 531 6.93 -14.11 30.05
C LEU A 531 7.22 -15.47 30.73
N PRO A 532 7.33 -16.56 29.95
CA PRO A 532 7.63 -17.87 30.50
C PRO A 532 9.01 -17.88 31.17
N THR A 533 9.12 -18.53 32.32
CA THR A 533 10.40 -18.62 33.05
C THR A 533 11.35 -19.63 32.39
N PRO A 534 12.60 -19.27 32.07
CA PRO A 534 13.59 -20.19 31.54
C PRO A 534 13.99 -21.21 32.60
N VAL A 535 13.90 -22.49 32.24
CA VAL A 535 14.41 -23.60 33.07
C VAL A 535 15.69 -24.10 32.43
N ILE A 536 16.84 -23.75 33.02
CA ILE A 536 18.16 -24.10 32.49
C ILE A 536 18.61 -25.45 33.05
N SER A 537 18.52 -26.48 32.22
CA SER A 537 18.99 -27.84 32.54
C SER A 537 20.52 -27.95 32.37
N ASN A 538 21.12 -28.97 32.98
CA ASN A 538 22.53 -29.28 32.69
C ASN A 538 22.63 -29.84 31.26
N CYS A 539 23.66 -29.41 30.54
CA CYS A 539 23.98 -29.97 29.24
C CYS A 539 24.90 -31.19 29.38
N ASN A 540 24.90 -32.06 28.38
CA ASN A 540 25.84 -33.19 28.33
C ASN A 540 27.28 -32.68 28.40
N ASN A 541 28.08 -33.23 29.32
CA ASN A 541 29.49 -32.88 29.54
C ASN A 541 29.78 -31.41 29.93
N VAL A 542 28.77 -30.59 30.19
CA VAL A 542 28.93 -29.19 30.66
C VAL A 542 28.18 -29.01 31.98
N PRO A 543 28.83 -29.22 33.15
CA PRO A 543 28.18 -29.04 34.44
C PRO A 543 27.99 -27.54 34.73
N LEU A 544 26.75 -27.12 34.97
CA LEU A 544 26.41 -25.72 35.21
C LEU A 544 26.21 -25.43 36.69
N SER A 545 26.86 -24.38 37.19
CA SER A 545 26.61 -23.86 38.55
C SER A 545 25.22 -23.22 38.65
N ASN A 546 24.66 -23.16 39.86
CA ASN A 546 23.37 -22.48 40.10
C ASN A 546 23.44 -20.98 39.72
N THR A 547 24.57 -20.32 39.99
CA THR A 547 24.80 -18.92 39.63
C THR A 547 24.81 -18.74 38.11
N THR A 548 25.47 -19.64 37.37
CA THR A 548 25.48 -19.63 35.90
C THR A 548 24.06 -19.76 35.34
N LYS A 549 23.27 -20.69 35.88
CA LYS A 549 21.86 -20.88 35.48
C LYS A 549 21.02 -19.63 35.75
N GLN A 550 21.20 -19.00 36.91
CA GLN A 550 20.50 -17.75 37.26
C GLN A 550 20.89 -16.60 36.33
N ASN A 551 22.17 -16.44 36.02
CA ASN A 551 22.64 -15.39 35.10
C ASN A 551 22.11 -15.59 33.68
N ILE A 552 22.08 -16.83 33.17
CA ILE A 552 21.49 -17.16 31.87
C ILE A 552 19.98 -16.88 31.90
N SER A 553 19.28 -17.31 32.95
CA SER A 553 17.83 -17.05 33.09
C SER A 553 17.52 -15.54 33.12
N ALA A 554 18.32 -14.77 33.87
CA ALA A 554 18.20 -13.32 33.93
C ALA A 554 18.50 -12.64 32.58
N LEU A 555 19.46 -13.14 31.80
CA LEU A 555 19.74 -12.65 30.44
C LEU A 555 18.55 -12.90 29.50
N LEU A 556 17.88 -14.05 29.61
CA LEU A 556 16.77 -14.42 28.73
C LEU A 556 15.47 -13.66 29.06
N VAL A 557 15.24 -13.26 30.31
CA VAL A 557 14.00 -12.57 30.74
C VAL A 557 14.19 -11.05 30.95
N GLY A 558 15.42 -10.59 31.23
CA GLY A 558 15.70 -9.24 31.70
C GLY A 558 15.72 -8.14 30.62
N GLU A 559 15.79 -6.88 31.07
CA GLU A 559 15.81 -5.64 30.25
C GLU A 559 16.97 -5.53 29.26
N GLN A 560 18.06 -6.27 29.47
CA GLN A 560 19.22 -6.33 28.56
C GLN A 560 19.12 -7.46 27.51
N GLY A 561 17.98 -8.16 27.47
CA GLY A 561 17.65 -9.20 26.49
C GLY A 561 16.29 -8.91 25.84
N LEU A 562 15.41 -9.92 25.84
CA LEU A 562 14.14 -9.95 25.14
C LEU A 562 13.09 -8.93 25.58
N SER A 563 13.11 -8.46 26.84
CA SER A 563 12.00 -7.71 27.43
C SER A 563 11.68 -6.38 26.72
N LYS A 564 12.68 -5.57 26.33
CA LYS A 564 12.45 -4.30 25.60
C LYS A 564 11.99 -4.54 24.16
N SER A 565 12.59 -5.52 23.49
CA SER A 565 12.28 -5.89 22.10
C SER A 565 10.90 -6.54 21.97
N LEU A 566 10.50 -7.32 22.97
CA LEU A 566 9.21 -8.02 23.01
C LEU A 566 8.03 -7.09 23.32
N THR A 567 8.18 -6.13 24.25
CA THR A 567 7.12 -5.14 24.50
C THR A 567 6.77 -4.29 23.28
N ALA A 568 7.67 -4.21 22.32
CA ALA A 568 7.44 -3.49 21.07
C ALA A 568 6.86 -4.41 19.97
N TYR A 569 7.05 -5.72 20.06
CA TYR A 569 6.74 -6.72 19.01
C TYR A 569 5.29 -7.23 19.00
N GLY A 570 4.58 -7.13 20.12
CA GLY A 570 3.27 -7.75 20.30
C GLY A 570 2.07 -6.87 19.97
#